data_AF-A0A0Q6V6Q3-F1
#
_entry.id   AF-A0A0Q6V6Q3-F1
#
_cell.length_a   1.000
_cell.length_b   1.000
_cell.length_c   1.000
_cell.angle_alpha   90.00
_cell.angle_beta   90.00
_cell.angle_gamma   90.00
#
_symmetry.space_group_name_H-M   'P 1'
#
loop_
_entity.id
_entity.type
_entity.pdbx_description
1 polymer ?
#
loop_
_entity_poly.entity_id
_entity_poly.type
_entity_poly.pdbx_seq_one_letter_code
_entity_poly.pdbx_strand_id
1 'polypeptide(L)' 'MREITNRTVLTVLRHDGGWSVEQDGDFFGQSADKEVAKAAAHRRALSLHESGQACQIRISGEHGFWGRS' A
#
# COMPACT_ATOMS: atom_id res chain seq x y z
N MET A 1 -4.21 23.66 12.69
CA MET A 1 -3.83 23.52 11.28
C MET A 1 -3.65 22.03 11.04
N ARG A 2 -4.60 21.34 10.40
CA ARG A 2 -4.40 19.93 10.06
C ARG A 2 -3.40 19.94 8.92
N GLU A 3 -2.15 19.58 9.20
CA GLU A 3 -1.17 19.27 8.18
C GLU A 3 -1.76 18.13 7.35
N ILE A 4 -2.34 18.49 6.20
CA ILE A 4 -2.65 17.54 5.15
C ILE A 4 -1.27 17.20 4.58
N THR A 5 -0.50 16.39 5.31
CA THR A 5 0.75 15.86 4.80
C THR A 5 0.40 15.20 3.48
N ASN A 6 0.94 15.74 2.39
CA ASN A 6 0.79 15.26 1.01
C ASN A 6 1.46 13.89 0.88
N ARG A 7 1.00 12.92 1.68
CA ARG A 7 1.60 11.61 1.81
C ARG A 7 0.91 10.67 0.85
N THR A 8 1.71 10.00 0.03
CA THR A 8 1.18 8.99 -0.87
C THR A 8 0.83 7.75 -0.05
N VAL A 9 -0.44 7.39 -0.07
CA VAL A 9 -0.93 6.17 0.59
C VAL A 9 -0.99 5.07 -0.45
N LEU A 10 -0.30 3.97 -0.16
CA LEU A 10 -0.23 2.76 -0.96
C LEU A 10 -1.00 1.67 -0.23
N THR A 11 -2.22 1.35 -0.67
CA THR A 11 -3.08 0.35 -0.06
C THR A 11 -2.96 -0.99 -0.79
N VAL A 12 -2.26 -1.95 -0.19
CA VAL A 12 -2.18 -3.33 -0.71
C VAL A 12 -3.45 -4.07 -0.32
N LEU A 13 -4.25 -4.49 -1.30
CA LEU A 13 -5.52 -5.18 -1.08
C LEU A 13 -5.71 -6.38 -2.00
N ARG A 14 -6.58 -7.31 -1.58
CA ARG A 14 -6.96 -8.45 -2.41
C ARG A 14 -7.98 -7.98 -3.46
N HIS A 15 -7.63 -8.09 -4.73
CA HIS A 15 -8.46 -7.71 -5.88
C HIS A 15 -8.52 -8.86 -6.88
N ASP A 16 -9.73 -9.24 -7.31
CA ASP A 16 -10.00 -10.28 -8.32
C ASP A 16 -9.26 -11.62 -8.09
N GLY A 17 -9.25 -12.10 -6.83
CA GLY A 17 -8.58 -13.36 -6.49
C GLY A 17 -7.04 -13.28 -6.45
N GLY A 18 -6.43 -12.11 -6.67
CA GLY A 18 -5.02 -11.81 -6.47
C GLY A 18 -4.80 -10.65 -5.48
N TRP A 19 -3.56 -10.27 -5.23
CA TRP A 19 -3.17 -9.06 -4.51
C TRP A 19 -2.90 -7.93 -5.50
N SER A 20 -3.26 -6.70 -5.15
CA SER A 20 -2.99 -5.49 -5.93
C SER A 20 -2.65 -4.34 -4.98
N VAL A 21 -1.96 -3.33 -5.48
CA VAL A 21 -1.64 -2.11 -4.74
C VAL A 21 -2.48 -0.99 -5.32
N GLU A 22 -3.33 -0.40 -4.50
CA GLU A 22 -4.05 0.82 -4.81
C GLU A 22 -3.23 2.03 -4.35
N GLN A 23 -3.16 3.07 -5.18
CA GLN A 23 -2.54 4.34 -4.87
C GLN A 23 -3.41 5.46 -5.46
N ASP A 24 -3.99 6.28 -4.60
CA ASP A 24 -4.81 7.43 -5.04
C ASP A 24 -5.97 7.03 -5.99
N GLY A 25 -6.49 5.81 -5.83
CA GLY A 25 -7.53 5.23 -6.70
C GLY A 25 -7.02 4.47 -7.92
N ASP A 26 -5.71 4.46 -8.17
CA ASP A 26 -5.08 3.69 -9.26
C ASP A 26 -4.55 2.35 -8.75
N PHE A 27 -4.83 1.25 -9.47
CA PHE A 27 -4.44 -0.09 -9.05
C PHE A 27 -3.28 -0.60 -9.90
N PHE A 28 -2.18 -0.98 -9.25
CA PHE A 28 -1.00 -1.54 -9.92
C PHE A 28 -0.38 -2.71 -9.15
N GLY A 29 0.52 -3.43 -9.81
CA GLY A 29 1.22 -4.56 -9.19
C GLY A 29 0.30 -5.73 -8.84
N GLN A 30 -0.71 -5.97 -9.69
CA GLN A 30 -1.61 -7.10 -9.54
C GLN A 30 -0.81 -8.42 -9.67
N SER A 31 -0.92 -9.30 -8.69
CA SER A 31 -0.15 -10.55 -8.61
C SER A 31 -0.88 -11.56 -7.74
N ALA A 32 -0.76 -12.86 -8.04
CA ALA A 32 -1.36 -13.90 -7.19
C ALA A 32 -0.70 -13.94 -5.79
N ASP A 33 0.59 -13.64 -5.73
CA ASP A 33 1.44 -13.67 -4.55
C ASP A 33 1.44 -12.35 -3.77
N LYS A 34 1.16 -12.45 -2.46
CA LYS A 34 1.15 -11.30 -1.54
C LYS A 34 2.51 -10.59 -1.48
N GLU A 35 3.59 -11.37 -1.55
CA GLU A 35 4.96 -10.86 -1.45
C GLU A 35 5.32 -10.01 -2.66
N VAL A 36 4.80 -10.36 -3.85
CA VAL A 36 5.03 -9.58 -5.08
C VAL A 36 4.29 -8.25 -5.02
N ALA A 37 3.04 -8.25 -4.56
CA ALA A 37 2.28 -7.02 -4.36
C ALA A 37 2.90 -6.12 -3.27
N LYS A 38 3.35 -6.71 -2.15
CA LYS A 38 4.07 -5.99 -1.10
C LYS A 38 5.39 -5.41 -1.60
N ALA A 39 6.16 -6.17 -2.39
CA ALA A 39 7.39 -5.68 -3.01
C ALA A 39 7.13 -4.55 -4.00
N ALA A 40 6.01 -4.58 -4.73
CA ALA A 40 5.59 -3.48 -5.60
C ALA A 40 5.24 -2.22 -4.80
N ALA A 41 4.46 -2.36 -3.72
CA ALA A 41 4.13 -1.24 -2.83
C ALA A 41 5.38 -0.65 -2.16
N HIS A 42 6.27 -1.52 -1.69
CA HIS A 42 7.52 -1.12 -1.02
C HIS A 42 8.46 -0.38 -1.97
N ARG A 43 8.63 -0.88 -3.20
CA ARG A 43 9.40 -0.18 -4.24
C ARG A 43 8.84 1.22 -4.52
N ARG A 44 7.50 1.37 -4.56
CA ARG A 44 6.90 2.70 -4.74
C ARG A 44 7.04 3.61 -3.55
N ALA A 45 6.80 3.11 -2.35
CA ALA A 45 7.04 3.88 -1.13
C ALA A 45 8.49 4.37 -1.05
N LEU A 46 9.46 3.52 -1.41
CA LEU A 46 10.88 3.89 -1.42
C LEU A 46 11.15 5.00 -2.43
N SER A 47 10.71 4.84 -3.68
CA SER A 47 10.90 5.85 -4.73
C SER A 47 10.30 7.22 -4.37
N LEU A 48 9.15 7.23 -3.70
CA LEU A 48 8.49 8.45 -3.24
C LEU A 48 9.19 9.05 -2.01
N HIS A 49 9.68 8.20 -1.10
CA HIS A 49 10.50 8.62 0.03
C HIS A 49 11.83 9.23 -0.41
N GLU A 50 12.50 8.63 -1.38
CA GLU A 50 13.71 9.16 -2.01
C GLU A 50 13.46 10.52 -2.68
N SER A 51 12.23 10.75 -3.15
CA SER A 51 11.78 12.04 -3.70
C SER A 51 11.40 13.07 -2.62
N GLY A 52 11.57 12.74 -1.33
CA GLY A 52 11.24 13.61 -0.20
C GLY A 52 9.76 13.64 0.18
N GLN A 53 8.94 12.75 -0.38
CA GLN A 53 7.51 12.66 -0.03
C GLN A 53 7.28 11.68 1.11
N ALA A 54 6.41 12.06 2.05
CA ALA A 54 5.93 11.15 3.06
C ALA A 54 5.13 10.01 2.40
N CYS A 55 5.36 8.78 2.80
CA CYS A 55 4.70 7.61 2.23
C CYS A 55 4.11 6.75 3.33
N GLN A 56 2.94 6.18 3.08
CA GLN A 56 2.31 5.24 3.99
C GLN A 56 1.88 4.00 3.21
N ILE A 57 2.41 2.85 3.60
CA ILE A 57 1.91 1.57 3.09
C ILE A 57 0.83 1.07 4.04
N ARG A 58 -0.37 0.86 3.52
CA ARG A 58 -1.48 0.21 4.21
C ARG A 58 -1.68 -1.16 3.57
N ILE A 59 -1.91 -2.20 4.36
CA ILE A 59 -2.22 -3.53 3.85
C ILE A 59 -3.61 -3.89 4.37
N SER A 60 -4.58 -4.01 3.47
CA SER A 60 -5.98 -4.31 3.75
C SER A 60 -6.30 -5.71 3.23
N GLY A 61 -6.56 -6.65 4.15
CA GLY A 61 -6.77 -8.06 3.81
C GLY A 61 -5.74 -9.02 4.44
N GLU A 62 -4.76 -8.49 5.18
CA GLU A 62 -4.00 -9.32 6.10
C GLU A 62 -4.94 -9.74 7.25
N HIS A 63 -5.25 -11.03 7.31
CA HIS A 63 -6.07 -11.65 8.36
C HIS A 63 -5.32 -11.68 9.71
N GLY A 64 -4.86 -10.53 10.19
CA GLY A 64 -3.84 -10.50 11.23
C GLY A 64 -3.66 -9.17 11.93
N PHE A 65 -4.74 -8.48 12.33
CA PHE A 65 -4.73 -7.78 13.62
C PHE A 65 -6.15 -7.39 14.06
N TRP A 66 -7.00 -8.37 14.36
CA TRP A 66 -8.08 -8.11 15.31
C TRP A 66 -7.44 -8.10 16.69
N GLY A 67 -7.01 -6.92 17.14
CA GLY A 67 -6.71 -6.68 18.54
C GLY A 67 -7.96 -6.98 19.35
N ARG A 68 -8.06 -8.19 19.88
CA ARG A 68 -9.12 -8.60 20.80
C ARG A 68 -8.89 -7.84 22.10
N SER A 69 -9.81 -6.93 22.41
CA SER A 69 -9.90 -6.24 23.71
C SER A 69 -10.13 -7.21 24.85
#